data_AF-A0A2J8VYP5-F1
#
_entry.id   AF-A0A2J8VYP5-F1
#
_cell.length_a   1.000
_cell.length_b   1.000
_cell.length_c   1.000
_cell.angle_alpha   90.00
_cell.angle_beta   90.00
_cell.angle_gamma   90.00
#
_symmetry.space_group_name_H-M   'P 1'
#
loop_
_entity.id
_entity.type
_entity.pdbx_description
1 polymer ?
#
loop_
_entity_poly.entity_id
_entity_poly.type
_entity_poly.pdbx_seq_one_letter_code
_entity_poly.pdbx_strand_id
1 'polypeptide(L)' 'NLSSSICIPIAPPKDVPVDLHLKAFVGYRSSTQFHVFELTRQLPRFSMYALTSLDPASEPISYVNFTIAERAQRQ' A
#
# COMPACT_ATOMS: atom_id res chain seq x y z
N ASN A 1 12.86 8.02 20.96
CA ASN A 1 11.60 8.60 21.44
C ASN A 1 10.49 7.59 21.16
N LEU A 2 9.65 7.24 22.14
CA LEU A 2 8.52 6.31 21.94
C LEU A 2 7.27 7.14 21.65
N SER A 3 6.47 6.70 20.67
CA SER A 3 5.24 7.35 20.21
C SER A 3 4.09 6.35 20.20
N SER A 4 2.85 6.84 20.27
CA SER A 4 1.63 6.05 20.08
C SER A 4 1.35 5.72 18.61
N SER A 5 2.17 6.21 17.68
CA SER A 5 2.07 5.95 16.24
C SER A 5 3.41 5.57 15.63
N ILE A 6 3.38 4.65 14.66
CA ILE A 6 4.55 4.24 13.86
C ILE A 6 4.16 4.19 12.38
N CYS A 7 5.07 4.63 11.51
CA CYS A 7 4.94 4.51 10.06
C CYS A 7 5.98 3.50 9.57
N ILE A 8 5.54 2.54 8.75
CA ILE A 8 6.40 1.50 8.19
C ILE A 8 6.40 1.67 6.66
N PRO A 9 7.53 2.06 6.04
CA PRO A 9 7.62 2.11 4.58
C PRO A 9 7.59 0.68 4.01
N ILE A 10 6.86 0.50 2.91
CA ILE A 10 6.74 -0.80 2.22
C ILE A 10 7.01 -0.58 0.73
N ALA A 11 7.79 -1.48 0.12
CA ALA A 11 8.10 -1.46 -1.31
C ALA A 11 8.00 -2.88 -1.89
N PRO A 12 6.80 -3.37 -2.25
CA PRO A 12 6.65 -4.68 -2.87
C PRO A 12 7.43 -4.76 -4.19
N PRO A 13 8.13 -5.87 -4.48
CA PRO A 13 8.98 -5.99 -5.66
C PRO A 13 8.19 -6.28 -6.96
N LYS A 14 6.89 -6.56 -6.86
CA LYS A 14 6.03 -6.95 -7.98
C LYS A 14 4.63 -6.37 -7.80
N ASP A 15 3.97 -6.12 -8.92
CA ASP A 15 2.58 -5.67 -8.96
C ASP A 15 1.59 -6.82 -8.78
N VAL A 16 1.56 -7.34 -7.56
CA VAL A 16 0.62 -8.38 -7.12
C VAL A 16 -0.02 -7.94 -5.82
N PRO A 17 -1.28 -8.33 -5.54
CA PRO A 17 -1.86 -8.12 -4.22
C PRO A 17 -1.06 -8.91 -3.18
N VAL A 18 -0.85 -8.33 -2.00
CA VAL A 18 -0.08 -8.93 -0.90
C VAL A 18 -0.83 -8.79 0.41
N ASP A 19 -0.91 -9.87 1.18
CA ASP A 19 -1.45 -9.84 2.54
C ASP A 19 -0.35 -9.47 3.54
N LEU A 20 -0.59 -8.42 4.30
CA LEU A 20 0.23 -8.02 5.43
C LEU A 20 -0.40 -8.58 6.70
N HIS A 21 0.31 -9.52 7.33
CA HIS A 21 -0.03 -10.02 8.66
C HIS A 21 0.84 -9.31 9.70
N LEU A 22 0.24 -8.38 10.44
CA LEU A 22 0.93 -7.56 11.43
C LEU A 22 0.72 -8.17 12.82
N LYS A 23 1.82 -8.25 13.59
CA LYS A 23 1.79 -8.51 15.04
C LYS A 23 2.45 -7.34 15.74
N ALA A 24 1.65 -6.49 16.37
CA ALA A 24 2.12 -5.28 17.05
C ALA A 24 2.20 -5.50 18.55
N PHE A 25 3.34 -5.18 19.15
CA PHE A 25 3.51 -5.18 20.61
C PHE A 25 3.14 -3.81 21.16
N VAL A 26 2.17 -3.79 22.07
CA VAL A 26 1.63 -2.57 22.67
C VAL A 26 1.82 -2.65 24.18
N GLY A 27 2.41 -1.60 24.75
CA GLY A 27 2.67 -1.49 26.18
C GLY A 27 3.29 -0.14 26.54
N TYR A 28 3.58 0.05 27.83
CA TYR A 28 4.18 1.27 28.33
C TYR A 28 5.72 1.21 28.28
N ARG A 29 6.38 2.37 28.35
CA ARG A 29 7.84 2.50 28.23
C ARG A 29 8.65 1.59 29.15
N SER A 30 8.14 1.33 30.35
CA SER A 30 8.82 0.51 31.37
C SER A 30 8.19 -0.87 31.56
N SER A 31 7.29 -1.28 30.66
CA SER A 31 6.67 -2.59 30.73
C SER A 31 7.67 -3.70 30.42
N THR A 32 7.62 -4.79 31.20
CA THR A 32 8.37 -6.03 30.93
C THR A 32 7.52 -7.06 30.17
N GLN A 33 6.21 -6.83 30.07
CA GLN A 33 5.25 -7.64 29.33
C GLN A 33 4.40 -6.72 28.42
N PHE A 34 4.08 -7.19 27.22
CA PHE A 34 3.37 -6.42 26.20
C PHE A 34 2.15 -7.19 25.71
N HIS A 35 1.10 -6.47 25.31
CA HIS A 35 -0.02 -7.07 24.60
C HIS A 35 0.33 -7.22 23.12
N VAL A 36 0.02 -8.38 22.53
CA VAL A 36 0.20 -8.62 21.10
C VAL A 36 -1.14 -8.42 20.41
N PHE A 37 -1.21 -7.42 19.53
CA PHE A 37 -2.36 -7.20 18.66
C PHE A 37 -2.05 -7.75 17.28
N GLU A 38 -2.96 -8.54 16.74
CA GLU A 38 -2.85 -9.11 15.40
C GLU A 38 -3.81 -8.39 14.45
N LEU A 39 -3.32 -8.03 13.27
CA LEU A 39 -4.10 -7.35 12.23
C LEU A 39 -3.70 -7.88 10.86
N THR A 40 -4.68 -8.11 10.00
CA THR A 40 -4.44 -8.41 8.58
C THR A 40 -4.90 -7.24 7.71
N ARG A 41 -4.05 -6.82 6.78
CA ARG A 41 -4.35 -5.78 5.77
C ARG A 41 -3.94 -6.30 4.40
N GLN A 42 -4.62 -5.85 3.34
CA GLN A 42 -4.21 -6.16 1.98
C GLN A 42 -3.58 -4.94 1.33
N LEU A 43 -2.43 -5.13 0.69
CA LEU A 43 -1.90 -4.20 -0.30
C LEU A 43 -2.52 -4.54 -1.66
N PRO A 44 -3.18 -3.60 -2.33
CA PRO A 44 -3.75 -3.85 -3.65
C PRO A 44 -2.66 -4.09 -4.70
N ARG A 45 -3.05 -4.71 -5.82
CA ARG A 45 -2.22 -4.73 -7.02
C ARG A 45 -1.86 -3.29 -7.43
N PHE A 46 -0.65 -3.06 -7.91
CA PHE A 46 -0.14 -1.73 -8.31
C PHE A 46 0.00 -0.71 -7.14
N SER A 47 0.23 -1.18 -5.91
CA SER A 47 0.41 -0.32 -4.72
C SER A 47 1.58 0.67 -4.81
N MET A 48 2.54 0.46 -5.72
CA MET A 48 3.72 1.32 -5.87
C MET A 48 3.46 2.58 -6.72
N TYR A 49 2.29 2.67 -7.35
CA TYR A 49 1.94 3.80 -8.22
C TYR A 49 1.05 4.79 -7.46
N ALA A 50 1.50 6.04 -7.37
CA ALA A 50 0.71 7.14 -6.83
C ALA A 50 0.06 7.93 -7.96
N LEU A 51 -1.16 8.42 -7.74
CA LEU A 51 -1.79 9.37 -8.65
C LEU A 51 -1.04 10.71 -8.58
N THR A 52 -0.58 11.20 -9.72
CA THR A 52 0.13 12.48 -9.84
C THR A 52 -0.58 13.42 -10.80
N SER A 53 -0.21 14.70 -10.78
CA SER A 53 -0.59 15.63 -11.84
C SER A 53 0.01 15.19 -13.18
N LEU A 54 -0.73 15.42 -14.26
CA LEU A 54 -0.24 15.22 -15.62
C LEU A 54 0.86 16.23 -15.95
N ASP A 55 1.98 15.72 -16.44
CA ASP A 55 3.05 16.52 -17.02
C ASP A 55 3.31 16.02 -18.45
N PRO A 56 2.86 16.77 -19.48
CA PRO A 56 3.02 16.38 -20.88
C PRO A 56 4.47 16.18 -21.30
N ALA A 57 5.43 16.82 -20.61
CA ALA A 57 6.85 16.68 -20.92
C ALA A 57 7.43 15.33 -20.48
N SER A 58 6.75 14.59 -19.60
CA SER A 58 7.17 13.29 -19.07
C SER A 58 6.31 12.13 -19.57
N GLU A 59 5.47 12.34 -20.58
CA GLU A 59 4.63 11.29 -21.15
C GLU A 59 5.49 10.21 -21.84
N PRO A 60 5.32 8.91 -21.51
CA PRO A 60 6.02 7.84 -22.20
C PRO A 60 5.61 7.74 -23.67
N ILE A 61 6.59 7.54 -24.57
CA ILE A 61 6.35 7.36 -26.01
C ILE A 61 5.59 6.04 -26.30
N SER A 62 5.80 5.03 -25.45
CA SER A 62 5.20 3.71 -25.59
C SER A 62 3.72 3.70 -25.19
N TYR A 63 2.86 3.11 -26.03
CA TYR A 63 1.43 2.95 -25.74
C TYR A 63 0.90 1.59 -26.23
N VAL A 64 -0.28 1.22 -25.74
CA VAL A 64 -1.06 0.07 -26.22
C VAL A 64 -2.52 0.48 -26.39
N ASN A 65 -3.14 0.08 -27.50
CA ASN A 65 -4.54 0.37 -27.80
C ASN A 65 -5.35 -0.93 -27.84
N PHE A 66 -6.51 -0.91 -27.18
CA PHE A 66 -7.46 -2.02 -27.18
C PHE A 66 -8.88 -1.49 -26.99
N THR A 67 -9.87 -2.26 -27.44
CA THR A 67 -11.28 -1.93 -27.26
C THR A 67 -11.84 -2.69 -26.07
N ILE A 68 -12.57 -2.01 -25.18
CA ILE A 68 -13.22 -2.61 -24.01
C ILE A 68 -14.72 -2.73 -24.29
N ALA A 69 -15.31 -3.90 -24.04
CA ALA A 69 -16.74 -4.14 -24.27
C ALA A 69 -17.65 -3.50 -23.20
N GLU A 70 -17.10 -3.15 -22.04
CA GLU A 70 -17.85 -2.69 -20.87
C GLU A 70 -17.95 -1.16 -20.79
N ARG A 71 -18.99 -0.67 -20.09
CA ARG A 71 -19.21 0.76 -19.84
C ARG A 71 -18.12 1.34 -18.93
N ALA A 72 -17.82 2.62 -19.15
CA ALA A 72 -16.77 3.36 -18.44
C ALA A 72 -16.93 3.39 -16.92
N GLN A 73 -18.15 3.31 -16.40
CA GLN A 73 -18.43 3.25 -14.97
C GLN A 73 -18.82 1.83 -14.57
N ARG A 74 -17.93 1.17 -13.82
CA ARG A 74 -18.19 -0.07 -13.08
C ARG A 74 -18.11 0.29 -11.60
N GLN A 75 -19.26 0.28 -10.93
CA GLN A 75 -19.32 0.39 -9.47
C GLN A 75 -19.02 -0.96 -8.84
#